data_AF-A0A7J4HP68-F1
#
_entry.id   AF-A0A7J4HP68-F1
#
_cell.length_a   1.000
_cell.length_b   1.000
_cell.length_c   1.000
_cell.angle_alpha   90.00
_cell.angle_beta   90.00
_cell.angle_gamma   90.00
#
_symmetry.space_group_name_H-M   'P 1'
#
loop_
_entity.id
_entity.type
_entity.pdbx_description
1 polymer ?
#
loop_
_entity_poly.entity_id
_entity_poly.type
_entity_poly.pdbx_seq_one_letter_code
_entity_poly.pdbx_strand_id
1 'polypeptide(L)'
;MLESIDSSSIIERRKEKIFRFLKSRYNLFVSLFLGLIIYLSIKIRTRNLDGLRDITTGSWTLGPDLDPFLFLRWAKYIVENGSLFAIDLMRYSPLGLSTKRELLLHPYLIAWFHKFIATPFLGTESVTHSAVLYPVFFFALTLIAFFLFVKVIFVENLGKKNATLVALVASFFLSVIPSLLPRTIAGIPEKESAAFFFLFLTFYFLLRALETKKNKKIAI
;
A
#
# COMPACT_ATOMS: atom_id res chain seq x y z
N MET A 1 -21.07 8.67 61.06
CA MET A 1 -20.52 7.42 60.50
C MET A 1 -20.51 7.57 58.98
N LEU A 2 -19.57 8.34 58.46
CA LEU A 2 -19.38 8.53 57.01
C LEU A 2 -18.32 7.52 56.60
N GLU A 3 -18.76 6.40 56.03
CA GLU A 3 -17.87 5.43 55.40
C GLU A 3 -17.01 6.17 54.38
N SER A 4 -15.69 6.14 54.59
CA SER A 4 -14.71 6.54 53.60
C SER A 4 -14.96 5.67 52.37
N ILE A 5 -15.64 6.23 51.36
CA ILE A 5 -15.82 5.58 50.07
C ILE A 5 -14.41 5.27 49.57
N ASP A 6 -14.03 4.01 49.66
CA ASP A 6 -12.67 3.55 49.48
C ASP A 6 -12.23 3.95 48.06
N SER A 7 -11.31 4.90 47.98
CA SER A 7 -10.81 5.46 46.73
C SER A 7 -10.29 4.38 45.78
N SER A 8 -9.82 3.25 46.33
CA SER A 8 -9.37 2.08 45.59
C SER A 8 -10.51 1.44 44.77
N SER A 9 -11.70 1.29 45.38
CA SER A 9 -12.90 0.70 44.77
C SER A 9 -13.47 1.55 43.63
N ILE A 10 -13.36 2.88 43.72
CA ILE A 10 -13.73 3.81 42.65
C ILE A 10 -12.78 3.65 41.46
N ILE A 11 -11.48 3.53 41.72
CA ILE A 11 -10.46 3.35 40.68
C ILE A 11 -10.66 2.01 39.95
N GLU A 12 -10.94 0.93 40.67
CA GLU A 12 -11.23 -0.38 40.06
C GLU A 12 -12.47 -0.33 39.17
N ARG A 13 -13.58 0.25 39.65
CA ARG A 13 -14.79 0.43 38.84
C ARG A 13 -14.54 1.25 37.58
N ARG A 14 -13.68 2.28 37.64
CA ARG A 14 -13.29 3.08 36.47
C ARG A 14 -12.44 2.27 35.49
N LYS A 15 -11.44 1.53 35.99
CA LYS A 15 -10.60 0.62 35.18
C LYS A 15 -11.45 -0.43 34.46
N GLU A 16 -12.41 -1.04 35.15
CA GLU A 16 -13.30 -2.02 34.53
C GLU A 16 -14.21 -1.40 33.46
N LYS A 17 -14.77 -0.20 33.70
CA LYS A 17 -15.57 0.50 32.69
C LYS A 17 -14.75 0.80 31.44
N ILE A 18 -13.53 1.31 31.61
CA ILE A 18 -12.59 1.57 30.51
C ILE A 18 -12.25 0.26 29.78
N PHE A 19 -11.96 -0.81 30.52
CA PHE A 19 -11.62 -2.10 29.95
C PHE A 19 -12.77 -2.71 29.13
N ARG A 20 -14.01 -2.65 29.65
CA ARG A 20 -15.21 -3.10 28.93
C ARG A 20 -15.45 -2.28 27.67
N PHE A 21 -15.26 -0.96 27.73
CA PHE A 21 -15.37 -0.08 26.57
C PHE A 21 -14.32 -0.40 25.49
N LEU A 22 -13.06 -0.58 25.88
CA LEU A 22 -11.97 -0.98 24.98
C LEU A 22 -12.26 -2.34 24.32
N LYS A 23 -12.76 -3.30 25.09
CA LYS A 23 -13.08 -4.64 24.59
C LYS A 23 -14.26 -4.63 23.61
N SER A 24 -15.27 -3.78 23.81
CA SER A 24 -16.43 -3.70 22.90
C SER A 24 -16.09 -3.06 21.55
N ARG A 25 -15.08 -2.17 21.53
CA ARG A 25 -14.64 -1.44 20.32
C ARG A 25 -13.32 -1.96 19.74
N TYR A 26 -12.90 -3.18 20.06
CA TYR A 26 -11.60 -3.72 19.64
C TYR A 26 -11.32 -3.57 18.13
N ASN A 27 -12.27 -3.91 17.26
CA ASN A 27 -12.10 -3.81 15.81
C ASN A 27 -11.91 -2.36 15.34
N LEU A 28 -12.54 -1.39 16.01
CA LEU A 28 -12.36 0.03 15.71
C LEU A 28 -10.93 0.46 16.04
N PHE A 29 -10.41 0.07 17.20
CA PHE A 29 -9.03 0.38 17.59
C PHE A 29 -7.99 -0.27 16.66
N VAL A 30 -8.21 -1.53 16.25
CA VAL A 30 -7.35 -2.19 15.26
C VAL A 30 -7.35 -1.42 13.93
N SER A 31 -8.53 -1.01 13.45
CA SER A 31 -8.65 -0.27 12.20
C SER A 31 -8.02 1.12 12.30
N LEU A 32 -8.18 1.81 13.43
CA LEU A 32 -7.57 3.11 13.70
C LEU A 32 -6.04 3.01 13.76
N PHE A 33 -5.50 1.97 14.40
CA PHE A 33 -4.06 1.76 14.48
C PHE A 33 -3.47 1.40 13.11
N LEU A 34 -4.15 0.57 12.33
CA LEU A 34 -3.75 0.29 10.95
C LEU A 34 -3.80 1.56 10.08
N GLY A 35 -4.85 2.37 10.24
CA GLY A 35 -4.96 3.67 9.59
C GLY A 35 -3.81 4.62 9.94
N LEU A 36 -3.39 4.63 11.22
CA LEU A 36 -2.23 5.40 11.67
C LEU A 36 -0.92 4.91 11.04
N ILE A 37 -0.71 3.59 10.94
CA ILE A 37 0.46 3.00 10.27
C ILE A 37 0.50 3.42 8.79
N ILE A 38 -0.64 3.32 8.09
CA ILE A 38 -0.75 3.73 6.69
C ILE A 38 -0.48 5.23 6.54
N TYR A 39 -1.09 6.06 7.39
CA TYR A 39 -0.85 7.51 7.40
C TYR A 39 0.63 7.84 7.61
N LEU A 40 1.29 7.20 8.59
CA LEU A 40 2.72 7.38 8.85
C LEU A 40 3.55 6.98 7.62
N SER A 41 3.22 5.85 6.99
CA SER A 41 3.89 5.35 5.80
C SER A 41 3.80 6.34 4.63
N ILE A 42 2.60 6.86 4.38
CA ILE A 42 2.34 7.89 3.36
C ILE A 42 3.18 9.13 3.67
N LYS A 43 3.10 9.63 4.91
CA LYS A 43 3.83 10.83 5.34
C LYS A 43 5.34 10.70 5.15
N ILE A 44 5.92 9.52 5.44
CA ILE A 44 7.36 9.27 5.22
C ILE A 44 7.69 9.31 3.72
N ARG A 45 6.87 8.67 2.88
CA ARG A 45 7.12 8.50 1.44
C ARG A 45 6.80 9.72 0.60
N THR A 46 6.05 10.69 1.13
CA THR A 46 5.74 11.96 0.46
C THR A 46 6.62 13.11 0.93
N ARG A 47 7.60 12.89 1.83
CA ARG A 47 8.46 13.97 2.35
C ARG A 47 9.30 14.66 1.27
N ASN A 48 9.59 13.98 0.18
CA ASN A 48 10.41 14.49 -0.92
C ASN A 48 9.58 15.17 -2.03
N LEU A 49 8.26 15.30 -1.89
CA LEU A 49 7.39 15.87 -2.95
C LEU A 49 7.80 17.29 -3.36
N ASP A 50 8.20 18.13 -2.40
CA ASP A 50 8.61 19.51 -2.68
C ASP A 50 9.84 19.55 -3.62
N GLY A 51 10.72 18.55 -3.54
CA GLY A 51 11.89 18.42 -4.42
C GLY A 51 11.60 17.83 -5.80
N LEU A 52 10.37 17.36 -6.05
CA LEU A 52 9.93 16.80 -7.34
C LEU A 52 9.18 17.82 -8.19
N ARG A 53 9.07 19.07 -7.72
CA ARG A 53 8.54 20.18 -8.50
C ARG A 53 9.69 20.88 -9.22
N ASP A 54 9.62 20.88 -10.54
CA ASP A 54 10.60 21.55 -11.38
C ASP A 54 10.48 23.08 -11.19
N ILE A 55 11.58 23.71 -10.78
CA ILE A 55 11.65 25.15 -10.48
C ILE A 55 11.54 25.99 -11.77
N THR A 56 11.93 25.43 -12.92
CA THR A 56 11.95 26.12 -14.21
C THR A 56 10.60 26.07 -14.91
N THR A 57 9.92 24.92 -14.87
CA THR A 57 8.64 24.71 -15.57
C THR A 57 7.42 24.80 -14.65
N GLY A 58 7.63 24.74 -13.33
CA GLY A 58 6.55 24.64 -12.34
C GLY A 58 5.84 23.28 -12.33
N SER A 59 6.23 22.36 -13.22
CA SER A 59 5.62 21.06 -13.45
C SER A 59 6.22 19.96 -12.58
N TRP A 60 5.60 18.77 -12.59
CA TRP A 60 6.08 17.60 -11.83
C TRP A 60 7.15 16.85 -12.62
N THR A 61 8.19 16.39 -11.92
CA THR A 61 9.23 15.50 -12.46
C THR A 61 9.35 14.22 -11.63
N LEU A 62 10.02 13.21 -12.19
CA LEU A 62 10.35 11.97 -11.47
C LEU A 62 11.66 12.14 -10.68
N GLY A 63 11.87 11.23 -9.75
CA GLY A 63 13.13 11.11 -9.02
C GLY A 63 14.29 10.64 -9.91
N PRO A 64 15.50 10.52 -9.35
CA PRO A 64 16.75 10.31 -10.11
C PRO A 64 16.95 8.89 -10.67
N ASP A 65 15.88 8.09 -10.82
CA ASP A 65 15.96 6.74 -11.38
C ASP A 65 15.59 6.76 -12.88
N LEU A 66 16.29 5.97 -13.70
CA LEU A 66 16.19 6.05 -15.17
C LEU A 66 15.01 5.24 -15.71
N ASP A 67 14.83 4.03 -15.19
CA ASP A 67 13.81 3.08 -15.65
C ASP A 67 12.37 3.64 -15.56
N PRO A 68 11.97 4.41 -14.53
CA PRO A 68 10.64 5.00 -14.42
C PRO A 68 10.23 5.94 -15.55
N PHE A 69 11.19 6.58 -16.22
CA PHE A 69 10.89 7.47 -17.35
C PHE A 69 10.32 6.71 -18.54
N LEU A 70 10.75 5.45 -18.76
CA LEU A 70 10.18 4.60 -19.80
C LEU A 70 8.71 4.29 -19.49
N PHE A 71 8.42 3.88 -18.25
CA PHE A 71 7.06 3.56 -17.82
C PHE A 71 6.14 4.78 -17.88
N LEU A 72 6.64 5.95 -17.50
CA LEU A 72 5.90 7.20 -17.62
C LEU A 72 5.59 7.54 -19.08
N ARG A 73 6.55 7.40 -20.00
CA ARG A 73 6.31 7.66 -21.43
C ARG A 73 5.24 6.74 -21.98
N TRP A 74 5.32 5.45 -21.67
CA TRP A 74 4.31 4.47 -22.08
C TRP A 74 2.94 4.76 -21.44
N ALA A 75 2.90 5.15 -20.16
CA ALA A 75 1.66 5.53 -19.48
C ALA A 75 1.00 6.76 -20.12
N LYS A 76 1.79 7.79 -20.45
CA LYS A 76 1.30 8.97 -21.20
C LYS A 76 0.69 8.56 -22.55
N TYR A 77 1.40 7.74 -23.31
CA TYR A 77 0.89 7.22 -24.58
C TYR A 77 -0.42 6.45 -24.42
N ILE A 78 -0.54 5.59 -23.39
CA ILE A 78 -1.77 4.83 -23.09
C ILE A 78 -2.92 5.78 -22.72
N VAL A 79 -2.67 6.84 -21.94
CA VAL A 79 -3.70 7.82 -21.59
C VAL A 79 -4.20 8.57 -22.83
N GLU A 80 -3.30 8.93 -23.74
CA GLU A 80 -3.62 9.67 -24.97
C GLU A 80 -4.28 8.79 -26.04
N ASN A 81 -3.83 7.55 -26.23
CA ASN A 81 -4.20 6.69 -27.36
C ASN A 81 -5.07 5.49 -26.95
N GLY A 82 -5.33 5.29 -25.66
CA GLY A 82 -6.11 4.20 -25.10
C GLY A 82 -5.37 2.86 -24.97
N SER A 83 -4.29 2.64 -25.73
CA SER A 83 -3.46 1.44 -25.67
C SER A 83 -2.01 1.73 -26.04
N LEU A 84 -1.10 0.82 -25.68
CA LEU A 84 0.31 0.95 -26.03
C LEU A 84 0.56 0.54 -27.49
N PHE A 85 1.44 1.27 -28.20
CA PHE A 85 1.87 0.88 -29.54
C PHE A 85 2.51 -0.51 -29.56
N ALA A 86 2.42 -1.20 -30.70
CA ALA A 86 2.98 -2.56 -30.84
C ALA A 86 4.52 -2.56 -30.96
N ILE A 87 5.08 -1.52 -31.58
CA ILE A 87 6.51 -1.36 -31.82
C ILE A 87 6.94 0.03 -31.35
N ASP A 88 7.91 0.06 -30.44
CA ASP A 88 8.54 1.27 -29.92
C ASP A 88 9.71 1.68 -30.83
N LEU A 89 9.47 2.57 -31.79
CA LEU A 89 10.53 3.04 -32.69
C LEU A 89 11.56 3.93 -31.98
N MET A 90 11.26 4.45 -30.78
CA MET A 90 12.21 5.24 -30.00
C MET A 90 13.24 4.37 -29.28
N ARG A 91 13.02 3.05 -29.20
CA ARG A 91 13.97 2.10 -28.61
C ARG A 91 14.61 1.27 -29.73
N TYR A 92 15.93 1.09 -29.67
CA TYR A 92 16.69 0.31 -30.67
C TYR A 92 16.46 0.78 -32.12
N SER A 93 16.58 2.09 -32.34
CA SER A 93 16.48 2.69 -33.68
C SER A 93 17.54 2.11 -34.63
N PRO A 94 17.20 1.81 -35.90
CA PRO A 94 15.91 2.06 -36.58
C PRO A 94 14.90 0.90 -36.50
N LEU A 95 15.28 -0.24 -35.91
CA LEU A 95 14.46 -1.46 -35.93
C LEU A 95 13.24 -1.40 -35.01
N GLY A 96 13.34 -0.63 -33.92
CA GLY A 96 12.30 -0.56 -32.90
C GLY A 96 12.29 -1.77 -31.96
N LEU A 97 11.48 -1.69 -30.90
CA LEU A 97 11.24 -2.79 -29.97
C LEU A 97 9.79 -3.22 -29.94
N SER A 98 9.52 -4.53 -30.05
CA SER A 98 8.20 -5.07 -29.79
C SER A 98 7.83 -4.93 -28.30
N THR A 99 6.83 -4.11 -27.99
CA THR A 99 6.40 -3.85 -26.60
C THR A 99 5.80 -5.09 -25.92
N LYS A 100 5.31 -6.06 -26.70
CA LYS A 100 4.75 -7.32 -26.19
C LYS A 100 5.75 -8.16 -25.39
N ARG A 101 7.06 -7.91 -25.56
CA ARG A 101 8.13 -8.63 -24.85
C ARG A 101 8.44 -8.03 -23.47
N GLU A 102 7.77 -6.94 -23.12
CA GLU A 102 8.08 -6.12 -21.94
C GLU A 102 6.99 -6.22 -20.87
N LEU A 103 7.26 -5.67 -19.69
CA LEU A 103 6.30 -5.65 -18.58
C LEU A 103 5.16 -4.66 -18.86
N LEU A 104 4.15 -5.11 -19.59
CA LEU A 104 3.02 -4.27 -20.02
C LEU A 104 2.15 -3.76 -18.86
N LEU A 105 1.92 -4.61 -17.85
CA LEU A 105 0.94 -4.31 -16.79
C LEU A 105 1.29 -3.01 -16.05
N HIS A 106 2.56 -2.76 -15.78
CA HIS A 106 2.99 -1.64 -14.94
C HIS A 106 2.62 -0.25 -15.54
N PRO A 107 2.96 0.08 -16.79
CA PRO A 107 2.46 1.28 -17.47
C PRO A 107 0.93 1.40 -17.51
N TYR A 108 0.21 0.30 -17.73
CA TYR A 108 -1.26 0.30 -17.70
C TYR A 108 -1.78 0.63 -16.29
N LEU A 109 -1.17 0.10 -15.23
CA LEU A 109 -1.53 0.45 -13.86
C LEU A 109 -1.30 1.94 -13.57
N ILE A 110 -0.23 2.54 -14.07
CA ILE A 110 0.01 4.00 -13.94
C ILE A 110 -1.09 4.78 -14.67
N ALA A 111 -1.41 4.39 -15.92
CA ALA A 111 -2.46 5.04 -16.71
C ALA A 111 -3.85 4.91 -16.07
N TRP A 112 -4.19 3.73 -15.56
CA TRP A 112 -5.45 3.48 -14.83
C TRP A 112 -5.48 4.21 -13.50
N PHE A 113 -4.37 4.25 -12.76
CA PHE A 113 -4.26 5.04 -11.55
C PHE A 113 -4.52 6.53 -11.85
N HIS A 114 -3.91 7.08 -12.91
CA HIS A 114 -4.18 8.45 -13.35
C HIS A 114 -5.68 8.67 -13.62
N LYS A 115 -6.27 7.85 -14.50
CA LYS A 115 -7.65 8.04 -14.99
C LYS A 115 -8.73 7.80 -13.92
N PHE A 116 -8.58 6.76 -13.11
CA PHE A 116 -9.65 6.31 -12.21
C PHE A 116 -9.46 6.71 -10.76
N ILE A 117 -8.24 7.08 -10.34
CA ILE A 117 -7.94 7.33 -8.93
C ILE A 117 -7.37 8.74 -8.74
N ALA A 118 -6.23 9.04 -9.36
CA ALA A 118 -5.45 10.23 -9.07
C ALA A 118 -6.14 11.52 -9.54
N THR A 119 -6.64 11.56 -10.77
CA THR A 119 -7.36 12.75 -11.26
C THR A 119 -8.68 12.98 -10.50
N PRO A 120 -9.60 12.00 -10.36
CA PRO A 120 -10.88 12.25 -9.72
C PRO A 120 -10.82 12.43 -8.20
N PHE A 121 -9.91 11.76 -7.47
CA PHE A 121 -9.91 11.78 -6.00
C PHE A 121 -8.72 12.53 -5.39
N LEU A 122 -7.59 12.64 -6.10
CA LEU A 122 -6.38 13.32 -5.61
C LEU A 122 -6.12 14.65 -6.31
N GLY A 123 -6.91 15.01 -7.32
CA GLY A 123 -6.77 16.28 -8.05
C GLY A 123 -5.48 16.41 -8.85
N THR A 124 -4.90 15.30 -9.33
CA THR A 124 -3.64 15.36 -10.08
C THR A 124 -3.81 15.97 -11.47
N GLU A 125 -3.02 17.00 -11.75
CA GLU A 125 -3.06 17.80 -12.99
C GLU A 125 -2.48 17.09 -14.23
N SER A 126 -1.58 16.12 -14.07
CA SER A 126 -0.90 15.45 -15.19
C SER A 126 -0.61 13.98 -14.90
N VAL A 127 -0.35 13.20 -15.97
CA VAL A 127 0.10 11.80 -15.84
C VAL A 127 1.40 11.71 -15.04
N THR A 128 2.31 12.68 -15.19
CA THR A 128 3.55 12.74 -14.40
C THR A 128 3.25 12.92 -12.92
N HIS A 129 2.35 13.83 -12.56
CA HIS A 129 1.94 14.03 -11.16
C HIS A 129 1.33 12.74 -10.58
N SER A 130 0.46 12.05 -11.33
CA SER A 130 -0.07 10.76 -10.89
C SER A 130 1.03 9.70 -10.74
N ALA A 131 2.00 9.64 -11.66
CA ALA A 131 3.13 8.72 -11.57
C ALA A 131 4.01 9.01 -10.34
N VAL A 132 4.15 10.27 -9.92
CA VAL A 132 4.85 10.63 -8.67
C VAL A 132 4.17 10.03 -7.44
N LEU A 133 2.83 10.04 -7.37
CA LEU A 133 2.06 9.53 -6.22
C LEU A 133 1.80 8.01 -6.28
N TYR A 134 1.86 7.43 -7.47
CA TYR A 134 1.64 6.01 -7.73
C TYR A 134 2.33 5.05 -6.74
N PRO A 135 3.66 5.14 -6.49
CA PRO A 135 4.34 4.19 -5.61
C PRO A 135 3.84 4.28 -4.16
N VAL A 136 3.48 5.48 -3.70
CA VAL A 136 2.94 5.70 -2.35
C VAL A 136 1.57 5.04 -2.19
N PHE A 137 0.72 5.18 -3.21
CA PHE A 137 -0.61 4.57 -3.24
C PHE A 137 -0.52 3.04 -3.19
N PHE A 138 0.28 2.42 -4.06
CA PHE A 138 0.44 0.97 -4.07
C PHE A 138 1.10 0.44 -2.80
N PHE A 139 2.01 1.20 -2.19
CA PHE A 139 2.59 0.80 -0.91
C PHE A 139 1.57 0.86 0.24
N ALA A 140 0.66 1.84 0.25
CA ALA A 140 -0.44 1.86 1.21
C ALA A 140 -1.34 0.60 1.09
N LEU A 141 -1.64 0.18 -0.14
CA LEU A 141 -2.35 -1.09 -0.39
C LEU A 141 -1.53 -2.31 0.03
N THR A 142 -0.21 -2.27 -0.18
CA THR A 142 0.73 -3.31 0.26
C THR A 142 0.65 -3.53 1.76
N LEU A 143 0.56 -2.47 2.58
CA LEU A 143 0.42 -2.59 4.03
C LEU A 143 -0.87 -3.29 4.44
N ILE A 144 -1.97 -3.04 3.72
CA ILE A 144 -3.26 -3.72 3.97
C ILE A 144 -3.14 -5.21 3.62
N ALA A 145 -2.61 -5.53 2.44
CA ALA A 145 -2.42 -6.91 1.99
C ALA A 145 -1.48 -7.68 2.94
N PHE A 146 -0.39 -7.04 3.36
CA PHE A 146 0.58 -7.61 4.29
C PHE A 146 -0.03 -7.87 5.68
N PHE A 147 -0.80 -6.91 6.20
CA PHE A 147 -1.53 -7.07 7.46
C PHE A 147 -2.46 -8.30 7.41
N LEU A 148 -3.22 -8.46 6.33
CA LEU A 148 -4.10 -9.62 6.14
C LEU A 148 -3.31 -10.92 6.04
N PHE A 149 -2.22 -10.94 5.27
CA PHE A 149 -1.33 -12.09 5.13
C PHE A 149 -0.76 -12.55 6.47
N VAL A 150 -0.12 -11.66 7.23
CA VAL A 150 0.48 -11.98 8.54
C VAL A 150 -0.59 -12.46 9.53
N LYS A 151 -1.76 -11.82 9.54
CA LYS A 151 -2.86 -12.24 10.42
C LYS A 151 -3.28 -13.68 10.15
N VAL A 152 -3.34 -14.10 8.87
CA VAL A 152 -3.70 -15.48 8.50
C VAL A 152 -2.66 -16.48 8.98
N ILE A 153 -1.36 -16.20 8.80
CA ILE A 153 -0.27 -17.09 9.23
C ILE A 153 -0.37 -17.47 10.72
N PHE A 154 -0.70 -16.49 11.57
CA PHE A 154 -0.67 -16.68 13.02
C PHE A 154 -2.03 -16.99 13.66
N VAL A 155 -3.13 -16.98 12.89
CA VAL A 155 -4.48 -17.11 13.46
C VAL A 155 -4.72 -18.48 14.09
N GLU A 156 -4.20 -19.55 13.49
CA GLU A 156 -4.38 -20.93 13.98
C GLU A 156 -3.60 -21.14 15.30
N ASN A 157 -2.38 -20.62 15.40
CA ASN A 157 -1.48 -20.88 16.53
C ASN A 157 -1.71 -19.95 17.74
N LEU A 158 -1.96 -18.65 17.50
CA LEU A 158 -2.00 -17.63 18.57
C LEU A 158 -3.43 -17.15 18.89
N GLY A 159 -4.41 -17.54 18.07
CA GLY A 159 -5.78 -17.03 18.13
C GLY A 159 -5.95 -15.65 17.53
N LYS A 160 -7.21 -15.27 17.25
CA LYS A 160 -7.57 -14.07 16.46
C LYS A 160 -6.99 -12.76 16.99
N LYS A 161 -6.97 -12.56 18.31
CA LYS A 161 -6.52 -11.29 18.93
C LYS A 161 -5.01 -11.12 18.86
N ASN A 162 -4.26 -12.14 19.26
CA ASN A 162 -2.80 -12.08 19.27
C ASN A 162 -2.26 -12.05 17.84
N ALA A 163 -2.83 -12.82 16.91
CA ALA A 163 -2.48 -12.76 15.50
C ALA A 163 -2.71 -11.36 14.89
N THR A 164 -3.77 -10.67 15.31
CA THR A 164 -4.04 -9.29 14.87
C THR A 164 -3.00 -8.31 15.42
N LEU A 165 -2.59 -8.46 16.69
CA LEU A 165 -1.52 -7.65 17.27
C LEU A 165 -0.17 -7.87 16.56
N VAL A 166 0.19 -9.14 16.31
CA VAL A 166 1.40 -9.49 15.56
C VAL A 166 1.36 -8.87 14.16
N ALA A 167 0.21 -8.93 13.48
CA ALA A 167 0.04 -8.31 12.16
C ALA A 167 0.18 -6.78 12.19
N LEU A 168 -0.34 -6.10 13.22
CA LEU A 168 -0.16 -4.65 13.38
C LEU A 168 1.32 -4.30 13.61
N VAL A 169 2.00 -5.03 14.49
CA VAL A 169 3.44 -4.83 14.78
C VAL A 169 4.28 -5.08 13.53
N ALA A 170 4.04 -6.18 12.82
CA ALA A 170 4.73 -6.51 11.58
C ALA A 170 4.50 -5.42 10.51
N SER A 171 3.27 -4.94 10.36
CA SER A 171 2.92 -3.89 9.39
C SER A 171 3.58 -2.56 9.74
N PHE A 172 3.69 -2.24 11.03
CA PHE A 172 4.45 -1.07 11.50
C PHE A 172 5.91 -1.17 11.08
N PHE A 173 6.59 -2.29 11.35
CA PHE A 173 7.96 -2.49 10.90
C PHE A 173 8.09 -2.35 9.38
N LEU A 174 7.25 -3.05 8.61
CA LEU A 174 7.26 -2.93 7.14
C LEU A 174 7.10 -1.49 6.66
N SER A 175 6.27 -0.69 7.34
CA SER A 175 6.01 0.69 6.95
C SER A 175 7.21 1.63 7.08
N VAL A 176 8.11 1.37 8.03
CA VAL A 176 9.26 2.24 8.37
C VAL A 176 10.62 1.67 7.95
N ILE A 177 10.68 0.44 7.44
CA ILE A 177 11.95 -0.18 7.01
C ILE A 177 12.63 0.67 5.92
N PRO A 178 13.87 1.17 6.15
CA PRO A 178 14.55 2.05 5.21
C PRO A 178 14.87 1.40 3.86
N SER A 179 15.15 0.09 3.84
CA SER A 179 15.54 -0.61 2.61
C SER A 179 14.45 -0.64 1.54
N LEU A 180 13.17 -0.45 1.91
CA LEU A 180 12.06 -0.38 0.97
C LEU A 180 11.78 1.04 0.47
N LEU A 181 12.32 2.08 1.13
CA LEU A 181 12.06 3.47 0.77
C LEU A 181 12.48 3.79 -0.68
N PRO A 182 13.70 3.44 -1.15
CA PRO A 182 14.13 3.80 -2.50
C PRO A 182 13.22 3.28 -3.62
N ARG A 183 12.49 2.19 -3.36
CA ARG A 183 11.58 1.54 -4.34
C ARG A 183 10.11 1.86 -4.15
N THR A 184 9.76 2.64 -3.12
CA THR A 184 8.36 2.91 -2.74
C THR A 184 8.08 4.37 -2.37
N ILE A 185 9.09 5.24 -2.49
CA ILE A 185 8.99 6.68 -2.24
C ILE A 185 8.30 7.40 -3.42
N ALA A 186 7.68 8.55 -3.15
CA ALA A 186 7.12 9.39 -4.20
C ALA A 186 8.18 9.76 -5.23
N GLY A 187 7.77 9.82 -6.51
CA GLY A 187 8.63 10.21 -7.63
C GLY A 187 9.37 9.05 -8.30
N ILE A 188 9.38 7.85 -7.72
CA ILE A 188 10.00 6.66 -8.31
C ILE A 188 8.91 5.61 -8.59
N PRO A 189 8.14 5.73 -9.68
CA PRO A 189 7.11 4.77 -10.06
C PRO A 189 7.72 3.49 -10.65
N GLU A 190 8.45 2.79 -9.80
CA GLU A 190 9.06 1.51 -10.11
C GLU A 190 8.08 0.35 -9.97
N LYS A 191 8.35 -0.74 -10.69
CA LYS A 191 7.48 -1.94 -10.73
C LYS A 191 7.37 -2.63 -9.37
N GLU A 192 8.38 -2.52 -8.52
CA GLU A 192 8.42 -3.13 -7.19
C GLU A 192 7.31 -2.61 -6.28
N SER A 193 6.95 -1.33 -6.41
CA SER A 193 5.92 -0.69 -5.58
C SER A 193 4.55 -1.38 -5.70
N ALA A 194 4.15 -1.75 -6.92
CA ALA A 194 2.94 -2.52 -7.18
C ALA A 194 3.15 -4.04 -7.01
N ALA A 195 4.34 -4.54 -7.31
CA ALA A 195 4.64 -5.97 -7.16
C ALA A 195 4.47 -6.45 -5.71
N PHE A 196 4.91 -5.66 -4.70
CA PHE A 196 4.73 -6.04 -3.29
C PHE A 196 3.26 -6.21 -2.90
N PHE A 197 2.37 -5.37 -3.43
CA PHE A 197 0.93 -5.51 -3.20
C PHE A 197 0.41 -6.85 -3.72
N PHE A 198 0.69 -7.16 -4.99
CA PHE A 198 0.25 -8.43 -5.59
C PHE A 198 0.91 -9.65 -4.93
N LEU A 199 2.16 -9.53 -4.50
CA LEU A 199 2.88 -10.59 -3.80
C LEU A 199 2.17 -10.99 -2.50
N PHE A 200 1.94 -10.05 -1.60
CA PHE A 200 1.29 -10.36 -0.32
C PHE A 200 -0.18 -10.74 -0.49
N LEU A 201 -0.87 -10.16 -1.47
CA LEU A 201 -2.23 -10.55 -1.80
C LEU A 201 -2.29 -12.01 -2.31
N THR A 202 -1.33 -12.40 -3.14
CA THR A 202 -1.20 -13.78 -3.63
C THR A 202 -0.96 -14.74 -2.47
N PHE A 203 -0.02 -14.42 -1.57
CA PHE A 203 0.25 -15.26 -0.40
C PHE A 203 -0.97 -15.35 0.54
N TYR A 204 -1.67 -14.24 0.77
CA TYR A 204 -2.90 -14.24 1.53
C TYR A 204 -3.95 -15.20 0.93
N PHE A 205 -4.26 -15.07 -0.36
CA PHE A 205 -5.26 -15.92 -1.00
C PHE A 205 -4.82 -17.39 -1.09
N LEU A 206 -3.53 -17.63 -1.32
CA LEU A 206 -2.98 -18.99 -1.34
C LEU A 206 -3.20 -19.70 0.00
N LEU A 207 -2.84 -19.07 1.12
CA LEU A 207 -3.06 -19.65 2.45
C LEU A 207 -4.55 -19.89 2.74
N ARG A 208 -5.41 -18.92 2.42
CA ARG A 208 -6.86 -19.05 2.59
C ARG A 208 -7.46 -20.19 1.76
N ALA A 209 -6.95 -20.40 0.55
CA ALA A 209 -7.38 -21.51 -0.30
C ALA A 209 -6.96 -22.87 0.29
N LEU A 210 -5.75 -22.96 0.86
CA LEU A 210 -5.27 -24.17 1.52
C LEU A 210 -6.07 -24.53 2.78
N GLU A 211 -6.35 -23.55 3.64
CA GLU A 211 -7.23 -23.71 4.82
C GLU A 211 -8.62 -24.22 4.41
N THR A 212 -9.19 -23.66 3.35
CA THR A 212 -10.53 -24.04 2.87
C THR A 212 -10.57 -25.50 2.41
N LYS A 213 -9.51 -25.98 1.73
CA LYS A 213 -9.40 -27.39 1.30
C LYS A 213 -9.30 -28.34 2.49
N LYS A 214 -8.54 -27.98 3.54
CA LYS A 214 -8.45 -28.77 4.78
C LYS A 214 -9.82 -28.93 5.43
N ASN A 215 -10.59 -27.84 5.53
CA ASN A 215 -11.92 -27.87 6.14
C ASN A 215 -12.94 -28.69 5.32
N LYS A 216 -12.86 -28.66 3.98
CA LYS A 216 -13.72 -29.51 3.13
C LYS A 216 -13.40 -31.00 3.22
N LYS A 217 -12.15 -31.39 3.46
CA LYS A 217 -11.74 -32.79 3.63
C LYS A 217 -12.15 -33.41 4.96
N ILE A 218 -12.38 -32.60 6.00
CA ILE A 218 -12.81 -33.06 7.34
C ILE A 218 -14.35 -33.24 7.40
N ALA A 219 -15.07 -32.63 6.46
CA ALA A 219 -16.53 -32.65 6.40
C ALA A 219 -17.12 -33.75 5.48
N ILE A 220 -16.27 -34.67 5.00
CA ILE A 220 -16.62 -35.88 4.23
C ILE A 220 -16.11 -37.07 5.03
#